data_AF-A0A536A8R9-F1
#
_entry.id   AF-A0A536A8R9-F1
#
_cell.length_a   1.000
_cell.length_b   1.000
_cell.length_c   1.000
_cell.angle_alpha   90.00
_cell.angle_beta   90.00
_cell.angle_gamma   90.00
#
_symmetry.space_group_name_H-M   'P 1'
#
loop_
_entity.id
_entity.type
_entity.pdbx_description
1 polymer ?
#
loop_
_entity_poly.entity_id
_entity_poly.type
_entity_poly.pdbx_seq_one_letter_code
_entity_poly.pdbx_strand_id
1 'polypeptide(L)'
;MTTRAESRAARSTAAPRGASWVETVAAHLVFGVVVLFFLVPFLWLFTSAFDADAVAYIRIPAKPTLGNFVRIFTEHDFGRALVNSVFVAGS
;
A
#
# COMPACT_ATOMS: atom_id res chain seq x y z
N MET A 1 -8.93 -44.85 35.92
CA MET A 1 -9.84 -43.81 35.38
C MET A 1 -9.75 -42.58 36.29
N THR A 2 -8.98 -41.55 35.94
CA THR A 2 -9.12 -40.13 36.41
C THR A 2 -7.89 -39.30 35.98
N THR A 3 -7.68 -39.10 34.67
CA THR A 3 -6.62 -38.19 34.16
C THR A 3 -7.15 -37.35 32.99
N ARG A 4 -8.38 -36.86 33.12
CA ARG A 4 -8.99 -35.97 32.10
C ARG A 4 -9.62 -34.71 32.70
N ALA A 5 -9.79 -34.66 34.02
CA ALA A 5 -10.48 -33.56 34.69
C ALA A 5 -9.58 -32.34 34.93
N GLU A 6 -8.27 -32.52 35.14
CA GLU A 6 -7.38 -31.42 35.54
C GLU A 6 -6.84 -30.60 34.36
N SER A 7 -6.81 -31.16 33.15
CA SER A 7 -6.25 -30.48 31.95
C SER A 7 -7.17 -29.42 31.34
N ARG A 8 -8.43 -29.29 31.80
CA ARG A 8 -9.39 -28.33 31.25
C ARG A 8 -9.39 -26.98 31.97
N ALA A 9 -8.84 -26.89 33.18
CA ALA A 9 -8.91 -25.69 34.02
C ALA A 9 -7.86 -24.62 33.67
N ALA A 10 -6.79 -24.96 32.93
CA ALA A 10 -5.67 -24.06 32.64
C ALA A 10 -5.76 -23.33 31.28
N ARG A 11 -6.96 -23.18 30.73
CA ARG A 11 -7.19 -22.28 29.58
C ARG A 11 -8.19 -21.20 29.95
N SER A 12 -7.79 -20.36 30.91
CA SER A 12 -8.31 -19.00 30.93
C SER A 12 -7.66 -18.27 29.76
N THR A 13 -8.30 -18.35 28.59
CA THR A 13 -8.10 -17.35 27.55
C THR A 13 -8.65 -16.05 28.13
N ALA A 14 -7.79 -15.26 28.77
CA ALA A 14 -8.13 -13.93 29.24
C ALA A 14 -8.80 -13.21 28.06
N ALA A 15 -10.09 -12.94 28.19
CA ALA A 15 -10.85 -12.24 27.16
C ALA A 15 -10.17 -10.89 26.89
N PRO A 16 -10.04 -10.47 25.62
CA PRO A 16 -9.44 -9.18 25.32
C PRO A 16 -10.25 -8.12 26.06
N ARG A 17 -9.60 -7.32 26.91
CA ARG A 17 -10.22 -6.12 27.47
C ARG A 17 -10.63 -5.27 26.27
N GLY A 18 -11.94 -5.10 26.06
CA GLY A 18 -12.45 -4.34 24.93
C GLY A 18 -11.82 -2.95 24.94
N ALA A 19 -11.11 -2.60 23.86
CA ALA A 19 -10.48 -1.30 23.71
C ALA A 19 -11.52 -0.20 23.93
N SER A 20 -11.14 0.84 24.66
CA SER A 20 -12.04 1.98 24.83
C SER A 20 -12.28 2.65 23.45
N TRP A 21 -13.43 3.28 23.27
CA TRP A 21 -13.73 3.99 22.01
C TRP A 21 -12.68 5.08 21.70
N VAL A 22 -12.10 5.69 22.75
CA VAL A 22 -11.00 6.66 22.63
C VAL A 22 -9.75 6.02 22.05
N GLU A 23 -9.35 4.85 22.57
CA GLU A 23 -8.20 4.09 22.06
C GLU A 23 -8.41 3.68 20.60
N THR A 24 -9.63 3.25 20.26
CA THR A 24 -10.00 2.90 18.89
C THR A 24 -9.86 4.10 17.97
N VAL A 25 -10.42 5.25 18.33
CA VAL A 25 -10.31 6.48 17.53
C VAL A 25 -8.86 6.92 17.38
N ALA A 26 -8.09 6.93 18.47
CA ALA A 26 -6.67 7.29 18.42
C ALA A 26 -5.87 6.37 17.49
N ALA A 27 -6.09 5.05 17.56
CA ALA A 27 -5.43 4.09 16.67
C ALA A 27 -5.77 4.34 15.20
N HIS A 28 -7.05 4.61 14.88
CA HIS A 28 -7.46 4.90 13.50
C HIS A 28 -6.89 6.22 12.99
N LEU A 29 -6.78 7.26 13.83
CA LEU A 29 -6.13 8.51 13.46
C LEU A 29 -4.64 8.29 13.13
N VAL A 30 -3.93 7.53 13.97
CA VAL A 30 -2.53 7.18 13.72
C VAL A 30 -2.38 6.41 12.42
N PHE A 31 -3.19 5.37 12.20
CA PHE A 31 -3.18 4.64 10.93
C PHE A 31 -3.52 5.54 9.74
N GLY A 32 -4.48 6.46 9.89
CA GLY A 32 -4.81 7.45 8.88
C GLY A 32 -3.60 8.31 8.49
N VAL A 33 -2.86 8.81 9.48
CA VAL A 33 -1.62 9.58 9.24
C VAL A 33 -0.56 8.73 8.54
N VAL A 34 -0.37 7.49 8.96
CA VAL A 34 0.57 6.55 8.33
C VAL A 34 0.19 6.31 6.87
N VAL A 35 -1.08 6.02 6.60
CA VAL A 35 -1.59 5.83 5.23
C VAL A 35 -1.35 7.09 4.39
N LEU A 36 -1.71 8.27 4.89
CA LEU A 36 -1.49 9.53 4.18
C LEU A 36 -0.02 9.76 3.85
N PHE A 37 0.87 9.51 4.82
CA PHE A 37 2.32 9.62 4.62
C PHE A 37 2.80 8.73 3.47
N PHE A 38 2.37 7.47 3.45
CA PHE A 38 2.74 6.54 2.37
C PHE A 38 2.08 6.90 1.03
N LEU A 39 0.93 7.57 1.01
CA LEU A 39 0.26 8.01 -0.23
C LEU A 39 0.93 9.21 -0.90
N VAL A 40 1.70 10.02 -0.18
CA VAL A 40 2.42 11.18 -0.74
C VAL A 40 3.27 10.83 -1.97
N PRO A 41 4.18 9.83 -1.94
CA PRO A 41 4.96 9.45 -3.13
C PRO A 41 4.10 8.89 -4.27
N PHE A 42 2.94 8.27 -3.99
CA PHE A 42 2.03 7.83 -5.04
C PHE A 42 1.32 9.00 -5.71
N LEU A 43 0.96 10.05 -4.97
CA LEU A 43 0.40 11.27 -5.55
C LEU A 43 1.42 11.94 -6.49
N TRP A 44 2.68 11.98 -6.08
CA TRP A 44 3.78 12.43 -6.94
C TRP A 44 3.88 11.58 -8.22
N LEU A 45 3.93 10.25 -8.08
CA LEU A 45 4.07 9.35 -9.23
C LEU A 45 2.88 9.48 -10.19
N PHE A 46 1.67 9.56 -9.64
CA PHE A 46 0.44 9.69 -10.43
C PHE A 46 0.42 10.99 -11.24
N THR A 47 0.71 12.14 -10.62
CA THR A 47 0.75 13.43 -11.32
C THR A 47 1.88 13.50 -12.34
N SER A 48 3.05 12.96 -12.01
CA SER A 48 4.22 12.89 -12.89
C SER A 48 3.95 12.09 -14.17
N ALA A 49 3.12 11.04 -14.12
CA ALA A 49 2.77 10.26 -15.29
C ALA A 49 2.11 11.10 -16.40
N PHE A 50 1.41 12.18 -16.03
CA PHE A 50 0.73 13.08 -16.97
C PHE A 50 1.49 14.39 -17.25
N ASP A 51 2.69 14.57 -16.68
CA ASP A 51 3.49 15.77 -16.83
C ASP A 51 4.71 15.51 -17.72
N ALA A 52 4.80 16.19 -18.87
CA ALA A 52 5.92 16.01 -19.80
C ALA A 52 7.27 16.45 -19.20
N ASP A 53 7.24 17.39 -18.25
CA ASP A 53 8.39 17.99 -17.61
C ASP A 53 8.45 17.62 -16.12
N ALA A 54 8.01 16.40 -15.79
CA ALA A 54 7.95 15.91 -14.41
C ALA A 54 9.31 16.06 -13.69
N VAL A 55 9.26 16.58 -12.46
CA VAL A 55 10.42 16.71 -11.57
C VAL A 55 10.18 15.91 -10.30
N ALA A 56 11.21 15.73 -9.45
CA ALA A 56 11.12 14.98 -8.20
C ALA A 56 10.34 15.72 -7.07
N TYR A 57 9.26 16.43 -7.42
CA TYR A 57 8.38 17.14 -6.51
C TYR A 57 6.93 17.01 -6.99
N ILE A 58 5.97 16.99 -6.05
CA ILE A 58 4.55 16.97 -6.38
C ILE A 58 4.18 18.28 -7.07
N ARG A 59 3.71 18.18 -8.30
CA ARG A 59 3.21 19.30 -9.10
C ARG A 59 2.00 18.84 -9.88
N ILE A 60 0.94 19.63 -9.87
CA ILE A 60 -0.20 19.40 -10.76
C ILE A 60 0.20 19.96 -12.14
N PRO A 61 0.20 19.15 -13.22
CA PRO A 61 0.62 19.61 -14.54
C PRO A 61 -0.35 20.66 -15.07
N ALA A 62 0.18 21.79 -15.54
CA ALA A 62 -0.63 22.83 -16.18
C ALA A 62 -1.22 22.37 -17.52
N LYS A 63 -0.56 21.41 -18.19
CA LYS A 63 -0.98 20.80 -19.45
C LYS A 63 -0.83 19.26 -19.36
N PRO A 64 -1.81 18.55 -18.78
CA PRO A 64 -1.77 17.10 -18.69
C PRO A 64 -1.67 16.46 -20.07
N THR A 65 -0.88 15.39 -20.20
CA THR A 65 -0.68 14.66 -21.46
C THR A 65 -0.55 13.16 -21.22
N LEU A 66 -0.79 12.37 -22.26
CA LEU A 66 -0.50 10.93 -22.28
C LEU A 66 0.88 10.61 -22.87
N GLY A 67 1.68 11.62 -23.19
CA GLY A 67 2.97 11.48 -23.87
C GLY A 67 3.91 10.50 -23.19
N ASN A 68 4.04 10.54 -21.86
CA ASN A 68 4.90 9.61 -21.13
C ASN A 68 4.46 8.16 -21.27
N PHE A 69 3.15 7.89 -21.31
CA PHE A 69 2.62 6.53 -21.53
C PHE A 69 2.96 6.02 -22.93
N VAL A 70 2.90 6.87 -23.96
CA VAL A 70 3.32 6.47 -25.31
C VAL A 70 4.84 6.28 -25.37
N ARG A 71 5.59 7.19 -24.75
CA ARG A 71 7.06 7.21 -24.75
C ARG A 71 7.66 5.94 -24.19
N ILE A 72 7.12 5.42 -23.08
CA ILE A 72 7.64 4.18 -22.48
C ILE A 72 7.54 2.96 -23.41
N PHE A 73 6.57 2.91 -24.31
CA PHE A 73 6.43 1.78 -25.26
C PHE A 73 7.14 2.02 -26.60
N THR A 74 7.37 3.28 -26.97
CA THR A 74 7.92 3.65 -28.30
C THR A 74 9.41 3.95 -28.25
N GLU A 75 9.89 4.51 -27.14
CA GLU A 75 11.30 4.90 -26.95
C GLU A 75 12.03 4.02 -25.92
N HIS A 76 11.30 3.20 -25.17
CA HIS A 76 11.87 2.29 -24.18
C HIS A 76 11.36 0.86 -24.41
N ASP A 77 12.14 -0.14 -24.00
CA ASP A 77 11.77 -1.56 -24.10
C ASP A 77 10.74 -2.00 -23.04
N PHE A 78 9.83 -1.10 -22.64
CA PHE A 78 8.92 -1.35 -21.52
C PHE A 78 8.02 -2.56 -21.75
N GLY A 79 7.55 -2.79 -22.98
CA GLY A 79 6.74 -3.97 -23.32
C GLY A 79 7.48 -5.28 -23.02
N ARG A 80 8.77 -5.37 -23.39
CA ARG A 80 9.61 -6.54 -23.08
C ARG A 80 9.86 -6.67 -21.58
N ALA A 81 10.15 -5.56 -20.90
CA ALA A 81 10.34 -5.55 -19.46
C ALA A 81 9.09 -6.06 -18.71
N LEU A 82 7.91 -5.60 -19.11
CA LEU A 82 6.64 -6.01 -18.53
C LEU A 82 6.37 -7.51 -18.72
N VAL A 83 6.57 -8.04 -19.94
CA VAL A 83 6.42 -9.47 -20.22
C VAL A 83 7.39 -10.29 -19.37
N ASN A 84 8.65 -9.88 -19.27
CA ASN A 84 9.64 -10.54 -18.43
C ASN A 84 9.19 -10.57 -16.96
N SER A 85 8.69 -9.44 -16.42
CA SER A 85 8.20 -9.37 -15.05
C SER A 85 7.01 -10.30 -14.80
N VAL A 86 6.04 -10.35 -15.72
CA VAL A 86 4.88 -11.26 -15.61
C VAL A 86 5.31 -12.71 -15.65
N PHE A 87 6.22 -13.07 -16.57
CA PHE A 87 6.73 -14.44 -16.68
C PHE A 87 7.43 -14.88 -15.39
N VAL A 88 8.35 -14.06 -14.88
CA VAL A 88 9.10 -14.37 -13.65
C VAL A 88 8.19 -14.43 -12.42
N ALA A 89 7.21 -13.54 -12.30
CA ALA A 89 6.28 -13.56 -11.18
C ALA A 89 5.30 -14.75 -11.24
N GLY A 90 5.04 -15.29 -12.42
CA GLY A 90 4.13 -16.40 -12.67
C GLY A 90 4.77 -17.79 -12.74
N SER A 91 6.11 -17.89 -12.75
CA SER A 91 6.88 -19.13 -12.78
C SER A 91 7.31 -19.58 -11.39
#